data_AF-A0A2Z4W7M9-F1
#
_entry.id   AF-A0A2Z4W7M9-F1
#
_cell.length_a   1.000
_cell.length_b   1.000
_cell.length_c   1.000
_cell.angle_alpha   90.00
_cell.angle_beta   90.00
_cell.angle_gamma   90.00
#
_symmetry.space_group_name_H-M   'P 1'
#
loop_
_entity.id
_entity.type
_entity.pdbx_description
1 polymer ?
#
loop_
_entity_poly.entity_id
_entity_poly.type
_entity_poly.pdbx_seq_one_letter_code
_entity_poly.pdbx_strand_id
1 'polypeptide(L)'
;MEKRLEKNTNNKIVYNIKKKDVYTKALKQFYENKIQILLGPGLILIGFILRHMNFSTFLGSLLMGFGVFYVIFPYAILTTNIIRVKNKTITMKLEEKSLIIKEEMEKKEEKNKLHYKNISAINEDKYYVRIVPITKNGEILKEILIPKDRILQGNLSEFIDTLNDNIQKHGGMENNLENQCKNGREILSYSINKEEYKKIYIKEYYSKKSNIAYIAILGVMAIMSIKINIAISIAFIGLCIFYVFYPYVGYLLKANNIVEENVLISLCSDGNIGILSGKSVIKLNKNSINITENNDVYIKFETPLKDNIPAYIPKKHINMGEIDNFLKLL
;
A
#
# COMPACT_ATOMS: atom_id res chain seq x y z
N MET A 1 -28.20 30.38 38.13
CA MET A 1 -27.03 29.68 37.54
C MET A 1 -27.45 28.24 37.31
N GLU A 2 -28.24 28.03 36.25
CA GLU A 2 -29.08 26.84 36.10
C GLU A 2 -28.47 25.86 35.11
N LYS A 3 -28.39 24.60 35.58
CA LYS A 3 -28.29 23.32 34.85
C LYS A 3 -27.78 23.42 33.40
N ARG A 4 -26.46 23.22 33.23
CA ARG A 4 -25.94 22.66 31.97
C ARG A 4 -26.63 21.31 31.79
N LEU A 5 -27.55 21.24 30.82
CA LEU A 5 -28.05 19.98 30.30
C LEU A 5 -26.84 19.09 29.97
N GLU A 6 -26.72 17.98 30.67
CA GLU A 6 -25.90 16.85 30.23
C GLU A 6 -26.39 16.49 28.82
N LYS A 7 -25.65 16.94 27.81
CA LYS A 7 -25.92 16.59 26.43
C LYS A 7 -25.78 15.07 26.38
N ASN A 8 -26.89 14.41 26.12
CA ASN A 8 -27.09 12.96 26.12
C ASN A 8 -26.16 12.29 25.08
N THR A 9 -24.86 12.18 25.37
CA THR A 9 -23.85 11.61 24.46
C THR A 9 -23.83 10.10 24.62
N ASN A 10 -24.88 9.45 24.13
CA ASN A 10 -24.87 8.01 23.83
C ASN A 10 -24.68 7.79 22.32
N ASN A 11 -23.81 8.58 21.68
CA ASN A 11 -23.43 8.38 20.27
C ASN A 11 -22.54 7.15 20.15
N LYS A 12 -23.21 6.04 19.83
CA LYS A 12 -22.62 4.72 19.58
C LYS A 12 -23.14 4.18 18.26
N ILE A 13 -22.28 3.44 17.56
CA ILE A 13 -22.69 2.59 16.45
C ILE A 13 -22.28 1.15 16.73
N VAL A 14 -23.10 0.20 16.28
CA VAL A 14 -22.80 -1.24 16.35
C VAL A 14 -22.93 -1.81 14.95
N TYR A 15 -21.94 -2.59 14.52
CA TYR A 15 -21.98 -3.26 13.22
C TYR A 15 -21.32 -4.63 13.24
N ASN A 16 -21.75 -5.50 12.34
CA ASN A 16 -21.24 -6.86 12.25
C ASN A 16 -20.34 -7.04 11.03
N ILE A 17 -19.24 -7.75 11.24
CA ILE A 17 -18.39 -8.28 10.19
C ILE A 17 -18.59 -9.79 10.17
N LYS A 18 -19.34 -10.28 9.19
CA LYS A 18 -19.47 -11.71 8.94
C LYS A 18 -18.48 -12.14 7.86
N LYS A 19 -17.81 -13.27 8.10
CA LYS A 19 -16.85 -13.89 7.17
C LYS A 19 -17.45 -14.01 5.77
N LYS A 20 -18.63 -14.62 5.64
CA LYS A 20 -19.34 -14.79 4.35
C LYS A 20 -19.52 -13.47 3.59
N ASP A 21 -19.86 -12.39 4.29
CA ASP A 21 -20.13 -11.10 3.66
C ASP A 21 -18.85 -10.44 3.13
N VAL A 22 -17.74 -10.57 3.87
CA VAL A 22 -16.42 -10.11 3.39
C VAL A 22 -16.01 -10.88 2.13
N TYR A 23 -16.29 -12.20 2.07
CA TYR A 23 -16.06 -13.00 0.87
C TYR A 23 -16.82 -12.45 -0.34
N THR A 24 -18.14 -12.29 -0.18
CA THR A 24 -19.03 -11.94 -1.28
C THR A 24 -18.75 -10.52 -1.77
N LYS A 25 -18.44 -9.58 -0.87
CA LYS A 25 -18.07 -8.21 -1.25
C LYS A 25 -16.73 -8.17 -2.00
N ALA A 26 -15.72 -8.88 -1.53
CA ALA A 26 -14.42 -8.91 -2.19
C ALA A 26 -14.50 -9.55 -3.59
N LEU A 27 -15.30 -10.62 -3.76
CA LEU A 27 -15.64 -11.17 -5.08
C LEU A 27 -16.37 -10.13 -5.95
N LYS A 28 -17.39 -9.45 -5.41
CA LYS A 28 -18.14 -8.43 -6.16
C LYS A 28 -17.25 -7.27 -6.61
N GLN A 29 -16.34 -6.80 -5.77
CA GLN A 29 -15.37 -5.76 -6.13
C GLN A 29 -14.39 -6.26 -7.20
N PHE A 30 -13.88 -7.50 -7.05
CA PHE A 30 -13.01 -8.10 -8.06
C PHE A 30 -13.70 -8.25 -9.43
N TYR A 31 -15.02 -8.46 -9.44
CA TYR A 31 -15.81 -8.60 -10.66
C TYR A 31 -16.64 -7.33 -11.00
N GLU A 32 -16.36 -6.20 -10.37
CA GLU A 32 -17.10 -4.94 -10.61
C GLU A 32 -16.89 -4.46 -12.06
N ASN A 33 -15.75 -4.82 -12.66
CA ASN A 33 -15.50 -4.67 -14.09
C ASN A 33 -16.04 -5.90 -14.87
N LYS A 34 -17.11 -5.70 -15.65
CA LYS A 34 -17.76 -6.75 -16.47
C LYS A 34 -16.79 -7.47 -17.41
N ILE A 35 -15.73 -6.80 -17.86
CA ILE A 35 -14.70 -7.40 -18.72
C ILE A 35 -13.98 -8.54 -17.99
N GLN A 36 -13.74 -8.41 -16.68
CA GLN A 36 -13.08 -9.42 -15.86
C GLN A 36 -13.97 -10.63 -15.59
N ILE A 37 -15.30 -10.50 -15.71
CA ILE A 37 -16.21 -11.65 -15.63
C ILE A 37 -16.14 -12.48 -16.91
N LEU A 38 -16.01 -11.83 -18.07
CA LEU A 38 -16.11 -12.47 -19.38
C LEU A 38 -14.76 -12.92 -19.96
N LEU A 39 -13.65 -12.34 -19.49
CA LEU A 39 -12.31 -12.64 -20.01
C LEU A 39 -11.92 -14.10 -19.81
N GLY A 40 -12.14 -14.65 -18.61
CA GLY A 40 -11.81 -16.05 -18.30
C GLY A 40 -12.56 -17.05 -19.20
N PRO A 41 -13.92 -17.05 -19.17
CA PRO A 41 -14.72 -17.89 -20.07
C PRO A 41 -14.43 -17.64 -21.55
N GLY A 42 -14.18 -16.39 -21.95
CA GLY A 42 -13.81 -16.02 -23.32
C GLY A 42 -12.49 -16.65 -23.77
N LEU A 43 -11.46 -16.62 -22.92
CA LEU A 43 -10.17 -17.26 -23.20
C LEU A 43 -10.30 -18.80 -23.31
N ILE A 44 -11.14 -19.42 -22.48
CA ILE A 44 -11.44 -20.85 -22.58
C ILE A 44 -12.13 -21.17 -23.91
N LEU A 45 -13.15 -20.39 -24.29
CA LEU A 45 -13.91 -20.60 -25.52
C LEU A 45 -13.03 -20.41 -26.77
N ILE A 46 -12.25 -19.33 -26.82
CA ILE A 46 -11.31 -19.05 -27.91
C ILE A 46 -10.24 -20.16 -27.99
N GLY A 47 -9.70 -20.57 -26.84
CA GLY A 47 -8.72 -21.65 -26.78
C GLY A 47 -9.28 -23.00 -27.25
N PHE A 48 -10.55 -23.30 -26.91
CA PHE A 48 -11.25 -24.48 -27.38
C PHE A 48 -11.47 -24.45 -28.90
N ILE A 49 -11.94 -23.33 -29.45
CA ILE A 49 -12.14 -23.15 -30.89
C ILE A 49 -10.83 -23.30 -31.66
N LEU A 50 -9.76 -22.64 -31.22
CA LEU A 50 -8.44 -22.72 -31.86
C LEU A 50 -7.85 -24.14 -31.85
N ARG A 51 -8.12 -24.90 -30.78
CA ARG A 51 -7.73 -26.30 -30.69
C ARG A 51 -8.58 -27.18 -31.61
N HIS A 52 -9.89 -26.94 -31.68
CA HIS A 52 -10.81 -27.74 -32.48
C HIS A 52 -10.66 -27.51 -33.98
N MET A 53 -10.31 -26.29 -34.40
CA MET A 53 -10.00 -25.96 -35.79
C MET A 53 -8.60 -26.44 -36.24
N ASN A 54 -7.86 -27.18 -35.40
CA ASN A 54 -6.48 -27.62 -35.65
C ASN A 54 -5.51 -26.49 -36.05
N PHE A 55 -5.84 -25.23 -35.73
CA PHE A 55 -5.05 -24.08 -36.14
C PHE A 55 -3.77 -23.97 -35.29
N SER A 56 -3.89 -24.17 -33.97
CA SER A 56 -2.75 -24.32 -33.07
C SER A 56 -3.16 -24.98 -31.77
N THR A 57 -2.85 -26.27 -31.63
CA THR A 57 -3.14 -27.07 -30.42
C THR A 57 -2.44 -26.49 -29.19
N PHE A 58 -1.26 -25.89 -29.37
CA PHE A 58 -0.49 -25.22 -28.33
C PHE A 58 -1.17 -23.94 -27.84
N LEU A 59 -1.48 -23.00 -28.74
CA LEU A 59 -2.11 -21.74 -28.37
C LEU A 59 -3.49 -21.97 -27.78
N GLY A 60 -4.25 -22.92 -28.32
CA GLY A 60 -5.55 -23.32 -27.79
C GLY A 60 -5.47 -23.83 -26.35
N SER A 61 -4.52 -24.74 -26.08
CA SER A 61 -4.31 -25.28 -24.72
C SER A 61 -3.78 -24.24 -23.73
N LEU A 62 -2.91 -23.33 -24.19
CA LEU A 62 -2.38 -22.22 -23.39
C LEU A 62 -3.50 -21.25 -22.98
N LEU A 63 -4.34 -20.84 -23.92
CA LEU A 63 -5.48 -19.94 -23.67
C LEU A 63 -6.52 -20.57 -22.75
N MET A 64 -6.82 -21.86 -22.94
CA MET A 64 -7.67 -22.61 -22.00
C MET A 64 -7.07 -22.64 -20.60
N GLY A 65 -5.77 -22.91 -20.46
CA GLY A 65 -5.06 -22.91 -19.17
C GLY A 65 -5.09 -21.54 -18.49
N PHE A 66 -4.81 -20.46 -19.22
CA PHE A 66 -4.91 -19.09 -18.71
C PHE A 66 -6.33 -18.72 -18.32
N GLY A 67 -7.33 -19.11 -19.11
CA GLY A 67 -8.74 -18.86 -18.80
C GLY A 67 -9.20 -19.57 -17.53
N VAL A 68 -8.83 -20.84 -17.35
CA VAL A 68 -9.12 -21.60 -16.11
C VAL A 68 -8.40 -20.99 -14.91
N PHE A 69 -7.12 -20.65 -15.04
CA PHE A 69 -6.36 -19.99 -13.98
C PHE A 69 -7.01 -18.66 -13.60
N TYR A 70 -7.38 -17.83 -14.58
CA TYR A 70 -8.02 -16.54 -14.36
C TYR A 70 -9.38 -16.64 -13.65
N VAL A 71 -10.16 -17.69 -13.93
CA VAL A 71 -11.44 -17.95 -13.26
C VAL A 71 -11.22 -18.42 -11.82
N ILE A 72 -10.27 -19.32 -11.57
CA ILE A 72 -10.10 -19.99 -10.25
C ILE A 72 -9.26 -19.16 -9.27
N PHE A 73 -8.24 -18.46 -9.77
CA PHE A 73 -7.24 -17.76 -8.95
C PHE A 73 -7.83 -16.75 -7.95
N PRO A 74 -8.85 -15.93 -8.29
CA PRO A 74 -9.48 -15.01 -7.35
C PRO A 74 -10.15 -15.77 -6.20
N TYR A 75 -10.84 -16.87 -6.49
CA TYR A 75 -11.46 -17.73 -5.48
C TYR A 75 -10.40 -18.37 -4.58
N ALA A 76 -9.28 -18.85 -5.13
CA ALA A 76 -8.20 -19.45 -4.36
C ALA A 76 -7.54 -18.44 -3.40
N ILE A 77 -7.23 -17.23 -3.88
CA ILE A 77 -6.67 -16.16 -3.05
C ILE A 77 -7.67 -15.74 -1.97
N LEU A 78 -8.93 -15.51 -2.34
CA LEU A 78 -9.97 -15.07 -1.41
C LEU A 78 -10.24 -16.13 -0.35
N THR A 79 -10.25 -17.41 -0.72
CA THR A 79 -10.44 -18.52 0.23
C THR A 79 -9.26 -18.66 1.19
N THR A 80 -8.03 -18.43 0.73
CA THR A 80 -6.85 -18.42 1.60
C THR A 80 -6.89 -17.23 2.59
N ASN A 81 -7.26 -16.04 2.10
CA ASN A 81 -7.32 -14.84 2.93
C ASN A 81 -8.50 -14.85 3.92
N ILE A 82 -9.62 -15.45 3.54
CA ILE A 82 -10.82 -15.46 4.38
C ILE A 82 -10.69 -16.37 5.59
N ILE A 83 -9.78 -17.34 5.59
CA ILE A 83 -9.45 -18.16 6.77
C ILE A 83 -9.07 -17.25 7.96
N ARG A 84 -8.44 -16.11 7.69
CA ARG A 84 -8.01 -15.13 8.71
C ARG A 84 -9.15 -14.23 9.21
N VAL A 85 -10.28 -14.16 8.51
CA VAL A 85 -11.42 -13.32 8.89
C VAL A 85 -12.32 -14.12 9.82
N LYS A 86 -12.51 -13.62 11.05
CA LYS A 86 -13.46 -14.16 12.02
C LYS A 86 -14.75 -13.36 12.00
N ASN A 87 -15.86 -14.01 12.35
CA ASN A 87 -17.09 -13.29 12.63
C ASN A 87 -16.88 -12.42 13.87
N LYS A 88 -17.17 -11.12 13.77
CA LYS A 88 -17.08 -10.21 14.90
C LYS A 88 -18.16 -9.16 14.90
N THR A 89 -18.58 -8.77 16.09
CA THR A 89 -19.43 -7.59 16.33
C THR A 89 -18.52 -6.48 16.81
N ILE A 90 -18.63 -5.30 16.21
CA ILE A 90 -17.87 -4.12 16.61
C ILE A 90 -18.83 -3.09 17.17
N THR A 91 -18.56 -2.64 18.39
CA THR A 91 -19.24 -1.50 19.01
C THR A 91 -18.28 -0.33 19.12
N MET A 92 -18.65 0.80 18.53
CA MET A 92 -17.89 2.04 18.59
C MET A 92 -18.67 3.07 19.40
N LYS A 93 -18.04 3.64 20.44
CA LYS A 93 -18.65 4.64 21.32
C LYS A 93 -17.77 5.88 21.40
N LEU A 94 -18.37 7.05 21.16
CA LEU A 94 -17.71 8.33 21.37
C LEU A 94 -17.71 8.67 22.87
N GLU A 95 -16.54 8.88 23.44
CA GLU A 95 -16.35 9.45 24.77
C GLU A 95 -15.78 10.88 24.64
N GLU A 96 -15.64 11.58 25.77
CA GLU A 96 -15.22 12.99 25.79
C GLU A 96 -13.88 13.24 25.06
N LYS A 97 -12.88 12.35 25.23
CA LYS A 97 -11.50 12.54 24.72
C LYS A 97 -11.02 11.43 23.78
N SER A 98 -11.88 10.47 23.47
CA SER A 98 -11.50 9.27 22.70
C SER A 98 -12.68 8.53 22.13
N LEU A 99 -12.41 7.79 21.07
CA LEU A 99 -13.26 6.76 20.51
C LEU A 99 -12.92 5.41 21.14
N ILE A 100 -13.91 4.76 21.76
CA ILE A 100 -13.80 3.39 22.27
C ILE A 100 -14.28 2.42 21.20
N ILE A 101 -13.47 1.39 20.94
CA ILE A 101 -13.78 0.32 19.99
C ILE A 101 -13.75 -1.00 20.74
N LYS A 102 -14.91 -1.67 20.81
CA LYS A 102 -15.04 -3.01 21.38
C LYS A 102 -15.25 -4.01 20.26
N GLU A 103 -14.39 -5.00 20.18
CA GLU A 103 -14.52 -6.13 19.26
C GLU A 103 -14.92 -7.38 20.03
N GLU A 104 -16.10 -7.92 19.73
CA GLU A 104 -16.60 -9.17 20.31
C GLU A 104 -16.46 -10.30 19.28
N MET A 105 -15.72 -11.35 19.65
CA MET A 105 -15.46 -12.54 18.84
C MET A 105 -15.75 -13.80 19.65
N GLU A 106 -16.92 -14.42 19.46
CA GLU A 106 -17.40 -15.69 20.06
C GLU A 106 -17.27 -15.84 21.59
N LYS A 107 -16.04 -15.79 22.13
CA LYS A 107 -15.68 -15.90 23.56
C LYS A 107 -14.61 -14.90 24.03
N LYS A 108 -14.20 -13.94 23.20
CA LYS A 108 -13.22 -12.90 23.56
C LYS A 108 -13.77 -11.52 23.24
N GLU A 109 -13.59 -10.60 24.18
CA GLU A 109 -13.83 -9.16 23.98
C GLU A 109 -12.49 -8.45 24.03
N GLU A 110 -12.18 -7.70 22.98
CA GLU A 110 -11.02 -6.80 22.93
C GLU A 110 -11.51 -5.36 22.95
N LYS A 111 -10.99 -4.56 23.89
CA LYS A 111 -11.34 -3.14 24.02
C LYS A 111 -10.14 -2.27 23.69
N ASN A 112 -10.26 -1.49 22.63
CA ASN A 112 -9.27 -0.52 22.19
C ASN A 112 -9.77 0.91 22.42
N LYS A 113 -8.85 1.81 22.73
CA LYS A 113 -9.11 3.24 22.96
C LYS A 113 -8.28 4.07 22.00
N LEU A 114 -8.94 4.84 21.13
CA LEU A 114 -8.31 5.72 20.15
C LEU A 114 -8.56 7.18 20.52
N HIS A 115 -7.51 7.92 20.87
CA HIS A 115 -7.62 9.35 21.16
C HIS A 115 -7.88 10.15 19.89
N TYR A 116 -8.74 11.18 19.98
CA TYR A 116 -9.13 11.98 18.80
C TYR A 116 -7.97 12.69 18.12
N LYS A 117 -6.97 13.15 18.91
CA LYS A 117 -5.71 13.71 18.39
C LYS A 117 -4.88 12.75 17.52
N ASN A 118 -5.16 11.44 17.61
CA ASN A 118 -4.48 10.40 16.85
C ASN A 118 -5.30 9.95 15.64
N ILE A 119 -6.22 10.78 15.16
CA ILE A 119 -7.00 10.53 13.95
C ILE A 119 -6.61 11.62 12.94
N SER A 120 -6.04 11.21 11.81
CA SER A 120 -5.60 12.15 10.78
C SER A 120 -6.68 12.49 9.76
N ALA A 121 -7.60 11.56 9.50
CA ALA A 121 -8.68 11.77 8.54
C ALA A 121 -9.85 10.82 8.73
N ILE A 122 -11.01 11.25 8.24
CA ILE A 122 -12.19 10.41 8.01
C ILE A 122 -12.53 10.52 6.53
N ASN A 123 -12.42 9.41 5.81
CA ASN A 123 -12.70 9.32 4.39
C ASN A 123 -13.96 8.50 4.17
N GLU A 124 -14.80 8.93 3.25
CA GLU A 124 -16.03 8.23 2.92
C GLU A 124 -16.01 7.78 1.46
N ASP A 125 -16.31 6.51 1.22
CA ASP A 125 -16.52 5.98 -0.12
C ASP A 125 -17.93 5.37 -0.24
N LYS A 126 -18.26 4.78 -1.40
CA LYS A 126 -19.59 4.20 -1.64
C LYS A 126 -19.98 3.11 -0.65
N TYR A 127 -19.02 2.36 -0.12
CA TYR A 127 -19.25 1.13 0.64
C TYR A 127 -18.86 1.27 2.12
N TYR A 128 -17.91 2.14 2.45
CA TYR A 128 -17.29 2.26 3.76
C TYR A 128 -17.11 3.71 4.21
N VAL A 129 -17.13 3.91 5.52
CA VAL A 129 -16.46 5.04 6.17
C VAL A 129 -15.12 4.54 6.73
N ARG A 130 -14.06 5.30 6.51
CA ARG A 130 -12.68 4.93 6.82
C ARG A 130 -12.11 5.94 7.79
N ILE A 131 -11.79 5.49 9.00
CA ILE A 131 -11.07 6.31 9.98
C ILE A 131 -9.59 5.98 9.83
N VAL A 132 -8.76 7.02 9.68
CA VAL A 132 -7.31 6.91 9.48
C VAL A 132 -6.60 7.25 10.79
N PRO A 133 -6.29 6.25 11.64
CA PRO A 133 -5.51 6.46 12.84
C PRO A 133 -4.04 6.76 12.51
N ILE A 134 -3.41 7.59 13.32
CA ILE A 134 -1.98 7.88 13.27
C ILE A 134 -1.30 7.59 14.61
N THR A 135 -0.01 7.28 14.56
CA THR A 135 0.83 7.24 15.77
C THR A 135 1.11 8.65 16.27
N LYS A 136 1.68 8.76 17.47
CA LYS A 136 2.19 10.05 17.98
C LYS A 136 3.25 10.68 17.06
N ASN A 137 3.89 9.88 16.21
CA ASN A 137 4.94 10.30 15.29
C ASN A 137 4.38 10.60 13.88
N GLY A 138 3.06 10.55 13.69
CA GLY A 138 2.41 10.83 12.39
C GLY A 138 2.35 9.66 11.41
N GLU A 139 2.80 8.46 11.81
CA GLU A 139 2.70 7.28 10.95
C GLU A 139 1.26 6.80 10.83
N ILE A 140 0.82 6.54 9.60
CA ILE A 140 -0.54 6.04 9.32
C ILE A 140 -0.65 4.57 9.75
N LEU A 141 -1.52 4.31 10.73
CA LEU A 141 -1.85 2.98 11.20
C LEU A 141 -2.88 2.31 10.27
N LYS A 142 -3.22 1.05 10.56
CA LYS A 142 -4.24 0.33 9.79
C LYS A 142 -5.60 1.03 9.94
N GLU A 143 -6.20 1.39 8.80
CA GLU A 143 -7.53 2.03 8.76
C GLU A 143 -8.60 1.18 9.44
N ILE A 144 -9.51 1.88 10.12
CA ILE A 144 -10.71 1.27 10.69
C ILE A 144 -11.83 1.46 9.68
N LEU A 145 -12.31 0.34 9.14
CA LEU A 145 -13.35 0.30 8.13
C LEU A 145 -14.72 0.08 8.79
N ILE A 146 -15.65 1.01 8.55
CA ILE A 146 -17.04 0.93 8.99
C ILE A 146 -17.92 0.68 7.76
N PRO A 147 -18.48 -0.53 7.59
CA PRO A 147 -19.39 -0.84 6.47
C PRO A 147 -20.74 -0.15 6.65
N LYS A 148 -21.13 0.71 5.70
CA LYS A 148 -22.37 1.51 5.80
C LYS A 148 -23.64 0.66 5.79
N ASP A 149 -23.64 -0.43 5.04
CA ASP A 149 -24.79 -1.35 4.87
C ASP A 149 -24.98 -2.32 6.05
N ARG A 150 -24.12 -2.29 7.08
CA ARG A 150 -24.11 -3.27 8.18
C ARG A 150 -24.21 -2.65 9.56
N ILE A 151 -24.61 -1.38 9.64
CA ILE A 151 -24.96 -0.74 10.89
C ILE A 151 -26.21 -1.41 11.44
N LEU A 152 -26.09 -2.03 12.62
CA LEU A 152 -27.16 -2.68 13.35
C LEU A 152 -27.86 -1.71 14.31
N GLN A 153 -27.10 -0.79 14.89
CA GLN A 153 -27.59 0.19 15.84
C GLN A 153 -26.85 1.51 15.68
N GLY A 154 -27.56 2.62 15.88
CA GLY A 154 -27.03 3.98 15.83
C GLY A 154 -27.18 4.63 14.45
N ASN A 155 -27.11 5.96 14.40
CA ASN A 155 -27.11 6.74 13.17
C ASN A 155 -25.67 7.00 12.74
N LEU A 156 -25.27 6.45 11.59
CA LEU A 156 -23.89 6.60 11.09
C LEU A 156 -23.54 8.04 10.75
N SER A 157 -24.47 8.80 10.14
CA SER A 157 -24.21 10.19 9.76
C SER A 157 -23.94 11.04 11.01
N GLU A 158 -24.86 10.98 11.97
CA GLU A 158 -24.74 11.73 13.23
C GLU A 158 -23.49 11.32 14.03
N PHE A 159 -23.13 10.03 13.99
CA PHE A 159 -21.91 9.54 14.62
C PHE A 159 -20.65 10.14 13.96
N ILE A 160 -20.60 10.20 12.63
CA ILE A 160 -19.45 10.78 11.92
C ILE A 160 -19.36 12.28 12.11
N ASP A 161 -20.48 13.00 12.08
CA ASP A 161 -20.52 14.44 12.34
C ASP A 161 -19.99 14.75 13.75
N THR A 162 -20.47 14.01 14.76
CA THR A 162 -20.01 14.15 16.14
C THR A 162 -18.53 13.78 16.31
N LEU A 163 -18.07 12.76 15.58
CA LEU A 163 -16.67 12.34 15.61
C LEU A 163 -15.76 13.41 15.00
N ASN A 164 -16.14 14.00 13.86
CA ASN A 164 -15.42 15.11 13.22
C ASN A 164 -15.32 16.32 14.17
N ASP A 165 -16.43 16.71 14.79
CA ASP A 165 -16.45 17.80 15.78
C ASP A 165 -15.47 17.54 16.94
N ASN A 166 -15.44 16.30 17.45
CA ASN A 166 -14.57 15.92 18.55
C ASN A 166 -13.09 15.88 18.15
N ILE A 167 -12.78 15.49 16.91
CA ILE A 167 -11.44 15.54 16.33
C ILE A 167 -10.94 16.97 16.27
N GLN A 168 -11.72 17.88 15.67
CA GLN A 168 -11.37 19.30 15.56
C GLN A 168 -11.16 19.95 16.92
N LYS A 169 -12.08 19.73 17.88
CA LYS A 169 -11.99 20.28 19.24
C LYS A 169 -10.74 19.86 20.00
N HIS A 170 -10.20 18.67 19.74
CA HIS A 170 -9.05 18.12 20.44
C HIS A 170 -7.74 18.27 19.66
N GLY A 171 -7.71 19.15 18.66
CA GLY A 171 -6.52 19.42 17.84
C GLY A 171 -6.14 18.26 16.92
N GLY A 172 -7.10 17.39 16.59
CA GLY A 172 -6.99 16.50 15.43
C GLY A 172 -7.38 17.26 14.15
N MET A 173 -6.76 16.87 13.04
CA MET A 173 -6.86 17.51 11.71
C MET A 173 -6.44 18.99 11.64
N GLU A 174 -5.12 19.23 11.74
CA GLU A 174 -4.39 20.14 10.87
C GLU A 174 -2.95 19.62 10.72
N ASN A 175 -2.55 19.27 9.49
CA ASN A 175 -1.16 18.96 9.15
C ASN A 175 -0.33 20.27 9.18
N ASN A 176 -0.02 20.77 10.36
CA ASN A 176 0.99 21.82 10.57
C ASN A 176 2.45 21.28 10.39
N LEU A 177 2.58 20.09 9.78
CA LEU A 177 3.85 19.43 9.47
C LEU A 177 4.71 20.29 8.54
N GLU A 178 4.08 20.96 7.57
CA GLU A 178 4.79 21.80 6.60
C GLU A 178 5.44 23.03 7.27
N ASN A 179 4.71 23.72 8.16
CA ASN A 179 5.20 24.89 8.89
C ASN A 179 6.28 24.55 9.92
N GLN A 180 6.17 23.40 10.61
CA GLN A 180 7.18 22.98 11.59
C GLN A 180 8.50 22.55 10.96
N CYS A 181 8.48 22.04 9.72
CA CYS A 181 9.69 21.59 9.04
C CYS A 181 10.30 22.66 8.11
N LYS A 182 9.51 23.60 7.57
CA LYS A 182 10.03 24.80 6.86
C LYS A 182 10.80 25.75 7.79
N ASN A 183 10.42 25.81 9.07
CA ASN A 183 11.14 26.61 10.08
C ASN A 183 12.32 25.85 10.73
N GLY A 184 12.61 24.62 10.29
CA GLY A 184 13.70 23.79 10.78
C GLY A 184 15.06 24.11 10.14
N ARG A 185 16.12 23.43 10.59
CA ARG A 185 17.44 23.52 9.95
C ARG A 185 17.46 22.64 8.71
N GLU A 186 17.68 23.22 7.54
CA GLU A 186 17.89 22.46 6.31
C GLU A 186 19.17 21.63 6.41
N ILE A 187 19.08 20.33 6.07
CA ILE A 187 20.21 19.39 6.15
C ILE A 187 20.70 19.03 4.76
N LEU A 188 19.79 18.70 3.85
CA LEU A 188 20.11 18.23 2.51
C LEU A 188 19.04 18.65 1.50
N SER A 189 19.45 19.14 0.35
CA SER A 189 18.57 19.39 -0.80
C SER A 189 19.06 18.63 -2.01
N TYR A 190 18.17 17.93 -2.71
CA TYR A 190 18.52 17.22 -3.94
C TYR A 190 17.37 17.20 -4.95
N SER A 191 17.74 17.07 -6.22
CA SER A 191 16.80 16.89 -7.34
C SER A 191 16.99 15.52 -7.97
N ILE A 192 15.90 14.77 -8.13
CA ILE A 192 15.92 13.50 -8.86
C ILE A 192 14.97 13.56 -10.06
N ASN A 193 15.51 13.23 -11.23
CA ASN A 193 14.72 13.10 -12.44
C ASN A 193 14.37 11.63 -12.73
N LYS A 194 13.41 11.44 -13.62
CA LYS A 194 12.84 10.14 -13.96
C LYS A 194 13.89 9.15 -14.49
N GLU A 195 14.80 9.61 -15.35
CA GLU A 195 15.81 8.75 -15.97
C GLU A 195 16.88 8.26 -14.99
N GLU A 196 17.18 9.06 -13.97
CA GLU A 196 18.18 8.70 -12.97
C GLU A 196 17.63 7.74 -11.94
N TYR A 197 16.38 7.96 -11.52
CA TYR A 197 15.66 6.98 -10.71
C TYR A 197 15.62 5.62 -11.43
N LYS A 198 15.38 5.61 -12.74
CA LYS A 198 15.43 4.41 -13.58
C LYS A 198 16.80 3.73 -13.54
N LYS A 199 17.89 4.50 -13.73
CA LYS A 199 19.27 3.97 -13.74
C LYS A 199 19.62 3.35 -12.39
N ILE A 200 19.25 3.98 -11.28
CA ILE A 200 19.50 3.46 -9.93
C ILE A 200 18.69 2.18 -9.67
N TYR A 201 17.41 2.16 -10.03
CA TYR A 201 16.54 1.00 -9.85
C TYR A 201 17.03 -0.24 -10.62
N ILE A 202 17.43 -0.06 -11.88
CA ILE A 202 18.00 -1.13 -12.70
C ILE A 202 19.29 -1.65 -12.07
N LYS A 203 20.17 -0.76 -11.60
CA LYS A 203 21.45 -1.13 -10.98
C LYS A 203 21.25 -1.96 -9.71
N GLU A 204 20.31 -1.59 -8.84
CA GLU A 204 20.00 -2.39 -7.63
C GLU A 204 19.38 -3.75 -7.96
N TYR A 205 18.53 -3.82 -8.99
CA TYR A 205 17.95 -5.10 -9.39
C TYR A 205 19.03 -6.11 -9.81
N TYR A 206 20.03 -5.66 -10.56
CA TYR A 206 21.12 -6.51 -11.04
C TYR A 206 22.28 -6.68 -10.06
N SER A 207 22.39 -5.87 -9.00
CA SER A 207 23.38 -6.11 -7.94
C SER A 207 23.07 -7.37 -7.11
N LYS A 208 21.80 -7.82 -7.10
CA LYS A 208 21.39 -9.06 -6.45
C LYS A 208 21.80 -10.28 -7.28
N LYS A 209 22.84 -10.99 -6.81
CA LYS A 209 23.37 -12.23 -7.43
C LYS A 209 22.29 -13.27 -7.75
N SER A 210 21.21 -13.34 -6.95
CA SER A 210 20.08 -14.24 -7.17
C SER A 210 19.35 -13.99 -8.49
N ASN A 211 19.16 -12.74 -8.90
CA ASN A 211 18.42 -12.39 -10.12
C ASN A 211 19.20 -12.79 -11.38
N ILE A 212 20.53 -12.59 -11.36
CA ILE A 212 21.43 -13.06 -12.42
C ILE A 212 21.42 -14.59 -12.49
N ALA A 213 21.44 -15.26 -11.33
CA ALA A 213 21.36 -16.72 -11.27
C ALA A 213 20.04 -17.25 -11.87
N TYR A 214 18.89 -16.62 -11.58
CA TYR A 214 17.60 -17.00 -12.18
C TYR A 214 17.61 -16.88 -13.70
N ILE A 215 18.14 -15.78 -14.25
CA ILE A 215 18.26 -15.60 -15.71
C ILE A 215 19.12 -16.71 -16.33
N ALA A 216 20.28 -17.00 -15.71
CA ALA A 216 21.18 -18.06 -16.18
C ALA A 216 20.53 -19.45 -16.12
N ILE A 217 19.86 -19.80 -15.01
CA ILE A 217 19.19 -21.08 -14.83
C ILE A 217 18.06 -21.24 -15.85
N LEU A 218 17.22 -20.22 -16.05
CA LEU A 218 16.14 -20.25 -17.04
C LEU A 218 16.68 -20.38 -18.48
N GLY A 219 17.80 -19.73 -18.79
CA GLY A 219 18.50 -19.89 -20.07
C GLY A 219 19.02 -21.31 -20.30
N VAL A 220 19.63 -21.93 -19.27
CA VAL A 220 20.09 -23.33 -19.35
C VAL A 220 18.91 -24.30 -19.49
N MET A 221 17.83 -24.11 -18.72
CA MET A 221 16.61 -24.92 -18.83
C MET A 221 15.97 -24.79 -20.21
N ALA A 222 15.97 -23.59 -20.80
CA ALA A 222 15.49 -23.38 -22.16
C ALA A 222 16.29 -24.24 -23.16
N ILE A 223 17.62 -24.20 -23.10
CA ILE A 223 18.52 -24.95 -24.00
C ILE A 223 18.33 -26.46 -23.85
N MET A 224 18.31 -26.97 -22.61
CA MET A 224 18.12 -28.41 -22.36
C MET A 224 16.74 -28.90 -22.84
N SER A 225 15.73 -28.04 -22.78
CA SER A 225 14.36 -28.37 -23.17
C SER A 225 14.12 -28.36 -24.68
N ILE A 226 15.01 -27.76 -25.49
CA ILE A 226 14.86 -27.70 -26.97
C ILE A 226 14.69 -29.10 -27.57
N LYS A 227 15.46 -30.07 -27.07
CA LYS A 227 15.46 -31.46 -27.59
C LYS A 227 14.30 -32.31 -27.05
N ILE A 228 13.64 -31.87 -25.98
CA ILE A 228 12.58 -32.62 -25.29
C ILE A 228 11.20 -32.11 -25.72
N ASN A 229 11.01 -30.78 -25.67
CA ASN A 229 9.76 -30.13 -26.05
C ASN A 229 10.00 -28.64 -26.33
N ILE A 230 9.87 -28.24 -27.60
CA ILE A 230 10.03 -26.86 -28.06
C ILE A 230 9.10 -25.89 -27.31
N ALA A 231 7.90 -26.31 -26.92
CA ALA A 231 6.96 -25.44 -26.21
C ALA A 231 7.46 -25.08 -24.79
N ILE A 232 8.08 -26.04 -24.10
CA ILE A 232 8.69 -25.82 -22.77
C ILE A 232 9.91 -24.90 -22.91
N SER A 233 10.70 -25.08 -23.97
CA SER A 233 11.83 -24.19 -24.28
C SER A 233 11.37 -22.74 -24.51
N ILE A 234 10.32 -22.53 -25.32
CA ILE A 234 9.75 -21.21 -25.57
C ILE A 234 9.23 -20.57 -24.27
N ALA A 235 8.61 -21.35 -23.39
CA ALA A 235 8.15 -20.86 -22.08
C ALA A 235 9.32 -20.39 -21.20
N PHE A 236 10.42 -21.15 -21.13
CA PHE A 236 11.62 -20.75 -20.38
C PHE A 236 12.31 -19.52 -20.99
N ILE A 237 12.35 -19.40 -22.33
CA ILE A 237 12.87 -18.20 -23.01
C ILE A 237 12.00 -16.99 -22.67
N GLY A 238 10.67 -17.12 -22.72
CA GLY A 238 9.73 -16.07 -22.33
C GLY A 238 9.92 -15.62 -20.89
N LEU A 239 10.12 -16.56 -19.96
CA LEU A 239 10.43 -16.25 -18.56
C LEU A 239 11.80 -15.57 -18.42
N CYS A 240 12.82 -16.00 -19.16
CA CYS A 240 14.15 -15.38 -19.14
C CYS A 240 14.09 -13.92 -19.63
N ILE A 241 13.44 -13.67 -20.76
CA ILE A 241 13.18 -12.33 -21.30
C ILE A 241 12.40 -11.51 -20.26
N PHE A 242 11.35 -12.07 -19.67
CA PHE A 242 10.60 -11.40 -18.62
C PHE A 242 11.50 -10.97 -17.45
N TYR A 243 12.37 -11.84 -16.93
CA TYR A 243 13.28 -11.50 -15.82
C TYR A 243 14.34 -10.44 -16.19
N VAL A 244 14.73 -10.35 -17.46
CA VAL A 244 15.63 -9.29 -17.98
C VAL A 244 14.90 -7.95 -18.11
N PHE A 245 13.65 -7.95 -18.57
CA PHE A 245 12.84 -6.73 -18.74
C PHE A 245 12.05 -6.32 -17.49
N TYR A 246 11.92 -7.22 -16.51
CA TYR A 246 11.24 -6.99 -15.23
C TYR A 246 11.64 -5.69 -14.52
N PRO A 247 12.93 -5.32 -14.39
CA PRO A 247 13.29 -4.05 -13.74
C PRO A 247 12.74 -2.82 -14.47
N TYR A 248 12.58 -2.88 -15.79
CA TYR A 248 11.98 -1.79 -16.58
C TYR A 248 10.48 -1.67 -16.32
N VAL A 249 9.77 -2.81 -16.28
CA VAL A 249 8.32 -2.85 -15.97
C VAL A 249 8.06 -2.45 -14.51
N GLY A 250 8.86 -2.97 -13.57
CA GLY A 250 8.79 -2.62 -12.16
C GLY A 250 9.11 -1.14 -11.90
N TYR A 251 10.02 -0.56 -12.68
CA TYR A 251 10.25 0.88 -12.69
C TYR A 251 9.03 1.65 -13.23
N LEU A 252 8.46 1.26 -14.37
CA LEU A 252 7.29 1.96 -14.93
C LEU A 252 6.09 1.98 -13.98
N LEU A 253 5.86 0.88 -13.26
CA LEU A 253 4.81 0.79 -12.25
C LEU A 253 5.07 1.70 -11.04
N LYS A 254 6.33 1.91 -10.64
CA LYS A 254 6.72 2.74 -9.49
C LYS A 254 6.95 4.22 -9.82
N ALA A 255 7.40 4.53 -11.03
CA ALA A 255 7.85 5.86 -11.45
C ALA A 255 6.77 6.72 -12.14
N ASN A 256 5.51 6.26 -12.17
CA ASN A 256 4.40 7.03 -12.75
C ASN A 256 4.17 8.41 -12.10
N ASN A 257 4.77 8.67 -10.94
CA ASN A 257 4.60 9.92 -10.19
C ASN A 257 5.82 10.86 -10.21
N ILE A 258 6.96 10.45 -10.78
CA ILE A 258 8.22 11.22 -10.74
C ILE A 258 8.41 11.93 -12.09
N VAL A 259 8.21 13.24 -12.12
CA VAL A 259 8.46 14.07 -13.32
C VAL A 259 9.82 14.74 -13.16
N GLU A 260 9.97 15.52 -12.11
CA GLU A 260 11.21 16.06 -11.57
C GLU A 260 10.84 16.60 -10.18
N GLU A 261 11.52 16.15 -9.13
CA GLU A 261 11.10 16.44 -7.76
C GLU A 261 12.26 16.98 -6.94
N ASN A 262 12.12 18.22 -6.48
CA ASN A 262 13.04 18.83 -5.53
C ASN A 262 12.64 18.36 -4.13
N VAL A 263 13.53 17.62 -3.49
CA VAL A 263 13.31 17.07 -2.15
C VAL A 263 14.21 17.81 -1.18
N LEU A 264 13.59 18.41 -0.17
CA LEU A 264 14.29 19.05 0.94
C LEU A 264 14.21 18.15 2.17
N ILE A 265 15.35 17.89 2.81
CA ILE A 265 15.46 17.19 4.08
C ILE A 265 15.85 18.21 5.14
N SER A 266 15.00 18.37 6.16
CA SER A 266 15.20 19.33 7.25
C SER A 266 15.11 18.66 8.61
N LEU A 267 15.90 19.14 9.58
CA LEU A 267 15.72 18.84 11.00
C LEU A 267 14.64 19.77 11.54
N CYS A 268 13.44 19.23 11.77
CA CYS A 268 12.33 20.00 12.30
C CYS A 268 12.61 20.40 13.76
N SER A 269 11.92 21.44 14.25
CA SER A 269 12.16 22.03 15.58
C SER A 269 11.98 21.08 16.77
N ASP A 270 11.30 19.96 16.57
CA ASP A 270 11.08 18.90 17.56
C ASP A 270 12.11 17.76 17.49
N GLY A 271 13.17 17.91 16.70
CA GLY A 271 14.28 16.95 16.59
C GLY A 271 14.03 15.77 15.65
N ASN A 272 12.89 15.76 14.95
CA ASN A 272 12.57 14.79 13.89
C ASN A 272 13.06 15.26 12.52
N ILE A 273 13.22 14.34 11.57
CA ILE A 273 13.59 14.65 10.19
C ILE A 273 12.34 14.80 9.33
N GLY A 274 12.20 15.95 8.69
CA GLY A 274 11.18 16.25 7.70
C GLY A 274 11.73 16.05 6.29
N ILE A 275 10.95 15.38 5.43
CA ILE A 275 11.20 15.23 3.99
C ILE A 275 10.08 15.95 3.27
N LEU A 276 10.45 17.04 2.61
CA LEU A 276 9.56 18.00 1.99
C LEU A 276 9.65 17.85 0.46
N SER A 277 8.63 17.15 -0.03
CA SER A 277 8.15 17.05 -1.40
C SER A 277 7.31 18.27 -1.85
N GLY A 278 7.35 18.77 -3.09
CA GLY A 278 6.34 19.69 -3.63
C GLY A 278 4.92 19.11 -3.60
N LYS A 279 4.78 17.79 -3.37
CA LYS A 279 3.51 17.06 -3.23
C LYS A 279 3.33 16.33 -1.89
N SER A 280 4.34 16.31 -1.02
CA SER A 280 4.29 15.46 0.19
C SER A 280 5.16 15.99 1.31
N VAL A 281 4.65 15.97 2.55
CA VAL A 281 5.44 16.24 3.75
C VAL A 281 5.45 14.99 4.61
N ILE A 282 6.64 14.42 4.82
CA ILE A 282 6.83 13.23 5.66
C ILE A 282 7.73 13.61 6.83
N LYS A 283 7.36 13.21 8.04
CA LYS A 283 8.14 13.45 9.25
C LYS A 283 8.48 12.12 9.92
N LEU A 284 9.75 11.91 10.21
CA LEU A 284 10.29 10.64 10.69
C LEU A 284 11.19 10.87 11.89
N ASN A 285 11.18 9.90 12.81
CA ASN A 285 12.18 9.86 13.87
C ASN A 285 13.55 9.55 13.23
N LYS A 286 14.57 10.34 13.55
CA LYS A 286 15.93 10.13 13.06
C LYS A 286 16.42 8.68 13.26
N ASN A 287 16.12 8.07 14.41
CA ASN A 287 16.58 6.72 14.74
C ASN A 287 15.88 5.61 13.94
N SER A 288 14.80 5.94 13.22
CA SER A 288 14.01 4.97 12.43
C SER A 288 14.43 4.92 10.96
N ILE A 289 15.37 5.77 10.57
CA ILE A 289 15.87 5.87 9.20
C ILE A 289 17.10 4.97 9.08
N ASN A 290 17.08 4.10 8.08
CA ASN A 290 18.28 3.37 7.69
C ASN A 290 18.89 4.01 6.45
N ILE A 291 20.16 4.37 6.54
CA ILE A 291 20.92 4.91 5.41
C ILE A 291 21.96 3.88 4.99
N THR A 292 21.91 3.49 3.73
CA THR A 292 22.93 2.64 3.12
C THR A 292 23.62 3.41 2.00
N GLU A 293 24.93 3.55 2.12
CA GLU A 293 25.77 4.17 1.11
C GLU A 293 26.23 3.11 0.09
N ASN A 294 26.19 3.44 -1.20
CA ASN A 294 26.72 2.57 -2.25
C ASN A 294 27.80 3.30 -3.05
N ASN A 295 29.06 2.94 -2.76
CA ASN A 295 30.29 3.20 -3.54
C ASN A 295 30.16 4.37 -4.52
N ASP A 296 30.10 5.59 -3.97
CA ASP A 296 30.12 6.90 -4.64
C ASP A 296 28.97 7.28 -5.58
N VAL A 297 27.97 6.43 -5.78
CA VAL A 297 26.92 6.71 -6.77
C VAL A 297 25.65 7.28 -6.16
N TYR A 298 25.15 6.68 -5.08
CA TYR A 298 23.92 7.11 -4.45
C TYR A 298 23.88 6.74 -2.97
N ILE A 299 23.02 7.45 -2.24
CA ILE A 299 22.61 7.11 -0.89
C ILE A 299 21.21 6.52 -0.98
N LYS A 300 21.03 5.35 -0.36
CA LYS A 300 19.73 4.74 -0.17
C LYS A 300 19.20 5.16 1.19
N PHE A 301 18.04 5.79 1.21
CA PHE A 301 17.33 6.18 2.41
C PHE A 301 16.07 5.33 2.53
N GLU A 302 16.01 4.50 3.58
CA GLU A 302 14.89 3.61 3.84
C GLU A 302 14.03 4.17 4.99
N THR A 303 12.78 4.49 4.68
CA THR A 303 11.78 4.92 5.67
C THR A 303 10.94 3.72 6.14
N PRO A 304 10.50 3.70 7.41
CA PRO A 304 9.65 2.62 7.95
C PRO A 304 8.19 2.64 7.45
N LEU A 305 7.83 3.56 6.55
CA LEU A 305 6.46 3.63 5.99
C LEU A 305 6.13 2.40 5.14
N LYS A 306 4.85 2.01 5.14
CA LYS A 306 4.26 0.73 4.67
C LYS A 306 4.74 0.16 3.32
N ASP A 307 5.33 0.98 2.46
CA ASP A 307 5.81 0.58 1.14
C ASP A 307 7.34 0.51 1.03
N ASN A 308 8.10 0.74 2.12
CA ASN A 308 9.57 0.82 2.13
C ASN A 308 10.07 1.52 0.87
N ILE A 309 9.50 2.67 0.49
CA ILE A 309 9.90 3.35 -0.74
C ILE A 309 11.34 3.80 -0.51
N PRO A 310 12.33 3.16 -1.12
CA PRO A 310 13.69 3.59 -0.95
C PRO A 310 13.82 4.90 -1.71
N ALA A 311 14.05 5.98 -0.98
CA ALA A 311 14.42 7.25 -1.60
C ALA A 311 15.90 7.13 -1.95
N TYR A 312 16.20 7.24 -3.23
CA TYR A 312 17.57 7.22 -3.72
C TYR A 312 18.03 8.65 -3.95
N ILE A 313 19.13 9.03 -3.31
CA ILE A 313 19.73 10.34 -3.43
C ILE A 313 21.01 10.19 -4.26
N PRO A 314 21.04 10.62 -5.53
CA PRO A 314 22.27 10.62 -6.32
C PRO A 314 23.24 11.63 -5.69
N LYS A 315 24.44 11.18 -5.30
CA LYS A 315 25.41 12.06 -4.59
C LYS A 315 25.76 13.32 -5.39
N LYS A 316 25.86 13.20 -6.72
CA LYS A 316 26.18 14.28 -7.65
C LYS A 316 25.12 15.39 -7.76
N HIS A 317 23.90 15.15 -7.27
CA HIS A 317 22.75 16.07 -7.41
C HIS A 317 22.31 16.64 -6.06
N ILE A 318 23.19 16.56 -5.07
CA ILE A 318 23.02 17.27 -3.82
C ILE A 318 23.34 18.74 -4.09
N ASN A 319 22.29 19.55 -4.05
CA ASN A 319 22.36 20.98 -4.32
C ASN A 319 22.87 21.74 -3.09
N MET A 320 22.67 21.20 -1.89
CA MET A 320 23.08 21.81 -0.63
C MET A 320 23.22 20.76 0.49
N GLY A 321 24.22 20.91 1.36
CA GLY A 321 24.53 19.99 2.47
C GLY A 321 25.67 18.99 2.16
N GLU A 322 26.28 18.44 3.22
CA GLU A 322 27.31 17.39 3.11
C GLU A 322 26.76 16.05 3.59
N ILE A 323 27.01 14.99 2.81
CA ILE A 323 26.57 13.62 3.10
C ILE A 323 27.08 13.16 4.47
N ASP A 324 28.35 13.43 4.77
CA ASP A 324 28.99 13.02 6.02
C ASP A 324 28.33 13.69 7.23
N ASN A 325 27.86 14.93 7.08
CA ASN A 325 27.15 15.64 8.14
C ASN A 325 25.73 15.11 8.30
N PHE A 326 25.06 14.71 7.22
CA PHE A 326 23.77 14.04 7.27
C PHE A 326 23.86 12.67 7.95
N LEU A 327 24.89 11.88 7.63
CA LEU A 327 25.16 10.58 8.26
C LEU A 327 25.46 10.72 9.75
N LYS A 328 26.18 11.77 10.18
CA LYS A 328 26.50 12.04 11.59
C LYS A 328 25.32 12.55 12.42
N LEU A 329 24.26 13.07 11.78
CA LEU A 329 23.06 13.60 12.46
C LEU A 329 22.07 12.50 12.87
N LEU A 330 22.18 11.31 12.27
CA LEU A 330 21.37 10.12 12.55
C LEU A 330 22.03 9.27 13.63
#